data_AF-A0A932YT30-F1
#
_entry.id   AF-A0A932YT30-F1
#
_cell.length_a   1.000
_cell.length_b   1.000
_cell.length_c   1.000
_cell.angle_alpha   90.00
_cell.angle_beta   90.00
_cell.angle_gamma   90.00
#
_symmetry.space_group_name_H-M   'P 1'
#
loop_
_entity.id
_entity.type
_entity.pdbx_description
1 polymer ?
#
loop_
_entity_poly.entity_id
_entity_poly.type
_entity_poly.pdbx_seq_one_letter_code
_entity_poly.pdbx_strand_id
1 'polypeptide(L)'
;MSEAPKQKIVSVEPAHPYLADGPVVKMRGDTPMRPGEKLELARELTAFETKCKEVGEKIEAIAHELMLSTRRHILVDDVEEVWRQQWSLDSWRLQLFRDRAKAGAESAYDPDRVESEGDLVESAYRLLSSHPMGQKRSMRLSTETGEQRVKLRGFAAVKDAEHPSCDLLDVVWHERKADEAEILITVLHKKYKNQQARVHALARELSMPNLKESSSATLFLDDEGNPESLSVWKARDEVAERFFKAIEAKYQLT
;
A
#
# COMPACT_ATOMS: atom_id res chain seq x y z
N MET A 1 9.53 36.08 -17.95
CA MET A 1 9.47 35.73 -16.52
C MET A 1 9.47 34.21 -16.48
N SER A 2 10.53 33.56 -15.99
CA SER A 2 10.50 32.10 -15.81
C SER A 2 9.65 31.80 -14.59
N GLU A 3 8.62 30.97 -14.72
CA GLU A 3 7.93 30.41 -13.57
C GLU A 3 8.96 29.75 -12.66
N ALA A 4 8.87 30.02 -11.35
CA ALA A 4 9.68 29.29 -10.39
C ALA A 4 9.39 27.79 -10.57
N PRO A 5 10.42 26.92 -10.60
CA PRO A 5 10.20 25.50 -10.81
C PRO A 5 9.23 24.97 -9.75
N LYS A 6 8.14 24.34 -10.19
CA LYS A 6 7.14 23.75 -9.31
C LYS A 6 7.85 22.71 -8.42
N GLN A 7 7.70 22.88 -7.12
CA GLN A 7 8.25 21.95 -6.13
C GLN A 7 7.62 20.57 -6.35
N LYS A 8 8.45 19.52 -6.45
CA LYS A 8 7.95 18.14 -6.58
C LYS A 8 7.34 17.67 -5.26
N ILE A 9 6.34 16.80 -5.36
CA ILE A 9 5.62 16.23 -4.24
C ILE A 9 6.04 14.76 -4.08
N VAL A 10 6.35 14.39 -2.84
CA VAL A 10 6.63 13.00 -2.43
C VAL A 10 5.42 12.47 -1.69
N SER A 11 4.80 11.41 -2.21
CA SER A 11 3.79 10.63 -1.49
C SER A 11 4.49 9.65 -0.56
N VAL A 12 4.29 9.79 0.75
CA VAL A 12 4.79 8.88 1.77
C VAL A 12 3.63 8.05 2.31
N GLU A 13 3.74 6.73 2.19
CA GLU A 13 2.78 5.78 2.75
C GLU A 13 3.45 4.95 3.86
N PRO A 14 3.18 5.28 5.14
CA PRO A 14 3.62 4.48 6.26
C PRO A 14 2.61 3.36 6.57
N ALA A 15 2.95 2.13 6.17
CA ALA A 15 2.16 0.91 6.35
C ALA A 15 0.78 0.90 5.65
N HIS A 16 0.18 -0.30 5.61
CA HIS A 16 -1.25 -0.49 5.39
C HIS A 16 -1.85 -0.84 6.76
N PRO A 17 -2.36 0.13 7.53
CA PRO A 17 -2.87 -0.14 8.87
C PRO A 17 -4.03 -1.13 8.85
N TYR A 18 -3.97 -2.09 9.76
CA TYR A 18 -5.06 -3.02 10.04
C TYR A 18 -6.03 -2.41 11.04
N LEU A 19 -7.31 -2.74 10.89
CA LEU A 19 -8.38 -2.28 11.76
C LEU A 19 -8.13 -2.77 13.21
N ALA A 20 -7.63 -1.91 14.10
CA ALA A 20 -7.48 -2.21 15.53
C ALA A 20 -8.81 -2.56 16.22
N ASP A 21 -9.93 -2.02 15.69
CA ASP A 21 -11.30 -2.23 16.18
C ASP A 21 -12.14 -3.13 15.27
N GLY A 22 -11.56 -3.65 14.17
CA GLY A 22 -12.23 -4.65 13.35
C GLY A 22 -12.25 -6.00 14.07
N PRO A 23 -13.20 -6.90 13.75
CA PRO A 23 -13.07 -8.29 14.17
C PRO A 23 -11.84 -8.87 13.45
N VAL A 24 -10.65 -8.73 14.04
CA VAL A 24 -9.42 -9.36 13.57
C VAL A 24 -9.64 -10.86 13.62
N VAL A 25 -10.12 -11.42 12.50
CA VAL A 25 -10.26 -12.85 12.28
C VAL A 25 -9.44 -13.17 11.05
N LYS A 26 -8.11 -13.08 11.16
CA LYS A 26 -7.28 -13.99 10.35
C LYS A 26 -7.56 -15.41 10.84
N MET A 27 -8.47 -16.08 10.16
CA MET A 27 -8.64 -17.53 10.27
C MET A 27 -7.27 -18.19 9.99
N ARG A 28 -6.68 -18.85 10.99
CA ARG A 28 -5.51 -19.72 10.76
C ARG A 28 -6.07 -21.04 10.21
N GLY A 29 -6.39 -21.07 8.91
CA GLY A 29 -7.25 -22.11 8.34
C GLY A 29 -8.69 -22.04 8.89
N ASP A 30 -9.49 -23.09 8.74
CA ASP A 30 -10.90 -23.14 9.20
C ASP A 30 -11.10 -22.96 10.73
N THR A 31 -10.05 -22.63 11.49
CA THR A 31 -10.11 -22.44 12.93
C THR A 31 -10.09 -20.95 13.28
N PRO A 32 -11.13 -20.43 13.98
CA PRO A 32 -11.13 -19.07 14.50
C PRO A 32 -9.97 -18.87 15.49
N MET A 33 -9.22 -17.76 15.38
CA MET A 33 -8.25 -17.36 16.40
C MET A 33 -8.94 -17.17 17.75
N ARG A 34 -8.30 -17.60 18.83
CA ARG A 34 -8.79 -17.39 20.19
C ARG A 34 -8.74 -15.90 20.52
N PRO A 35 -9.63 -15.39 21.41
CA PRO A 35 -9.64 -13.97 21.77
C PRO A 35 -8.30 -13.41 22.28
N GLY A 36 -7.50 -14.22 23.01
CA GLY A 36 -6.16 -13.81 23.46
C GLY A 36 -5.14 -13.65 22.33
N GLU A 37 -5.15 -14.57 21.37
CA GLU A 37 -4.28 -14.54 20.18
C GLU A 37 -4.62 -13.35 19.28
N LYS A 38 -5.91 -12.96 19.22
CA LYS A 38 -6.36 -11.75 18.50
C LYS A 38 -5.80 -10.47 19.12
N LEU A 39 -5.80 -10.38 20.44
CA LEU A 39 -5.31 -9.19 21.15
C LEU A 39 -3.79 -9.06 21.05
N GLU A 40 -3.06 -10.16 21.12
CA GLU A 40 -1.60 -10.17 20.92
C GLU A 40 -1.24 -9.77 19.48
N LEU A 41 -1.90 -10.36 18.48
CA LEU A 41 -1.70 -9.98 17.08
C LEU A 41 -2.04 -8.50 16.83
N ALA A 42 -3.12 -7.98 17.40
CA ALA A 42 -3.48 -6.57 17.27
C ALA A 42 -2.41 -5.63 17.87
N ARG A 43 -1.83 -6.00 19.02
CA ARG A 43 -0.75 -5.24 19.66
C ARG A 43 0.53 -5.28 18.83
N GLU A 44 0.91 -6.46 18.32
CA GLU A 44 2.08 -6.62 17.45
C GLU A 44 1.94 -5.80 16.16
N LEU A 45 0.77 -5.85 15.52
CA LEU A 45 0.48 -5.05 14.33
C LEU A 45 0.56 -3.55 14.65
N THR A 46 -0.05 -3.10 15.76
CA THR A 46 0.01 -1.69 16.20
C THR A 46 1.45 -1.23 16.45
N ALA A 47 2.28 -2.06 17.08
CA ALA A 47 3.67 -1.74 17.35
C ALA A 47 4.47 -1.61 16.05
N PHE A 48 4.27 -2.53 15.10
CA PHE A 48 4.94 -2.49 13.81
C PHE A 48 4.47 -1.30 12.95
N GLU A 49 3.17 -1.02 12.93
CA GLU A 49 2.56 0.16 12.29
C GLU A 49 3.13 1.46 12.84
N THR A 50 3.36 1.52 14.17
CA THR A 50 4.05 2.65 14.81
C THR A 50 5.48 2.80 14.29
N LYS A 51 6.21 1.69 14.10
CA LYS A 51 7.55 1.73 13.49
C LYS A 51 7.53 2.20 12.04
N CYS A 52 6.58 1.74 11.24
CA CYS A 52 6.38 2.26 9.89
C CYS A 52 6.10 3.75 9.90
N LYS A 53 5.27 4.25 10.83
CA LYS A 53 5.00 5.68 11.00
C LYS A 53 6.27 6.46 11.35
N GLU A 54 7.01 6.05 12.38
CA GLU A 54 8.27 6.69 12.80
C GLU A 54 9.29 6.76 11.65
N VAL A 55 9.35 5.73 10.81
CA VAL A 55 10.21 5.70 9.62
C VAL A 55 9.66 6.61 8.52
N GLY A 56 8.35 6.63 8.29
CA GLY A 56 7.70 7.54 7.35
C GLY A 56 7.96 9.01 7.68
N GLU A 57 7.83 9.42 8.94
CA GLU A 57 8.14 10.78 9.41
C GLU A 57 9.60 11.15 9.17
N LYS A 58 10.53 10.21 9.35
CA LYS A 58 11.95 10.43 9.03
C LYS A 58 12.19 10.59 7.52
N ILE A 59 11.45 9.87 6.68
CA ILE A 59 11.51 10.03 5.23
C ILE A 59 10.97 11.39 4.80
N GLU A 60 9.87 11.85 5.41
CA GLU A 60 9.34 13.20 5.16
C GLU A 60 10.35 14.28 5.55
N ALA A 61 11.05 14.13 6.67
CA ALA A 61 12.13 15.03 7.05
C ALA A 61 13.24 15.10 5.97
N ILE A 62 13.64 13.96 5.40
CA ILE A 62 14.60 13.92 4.27
C ILE A 62 14.04 14.66 3.04
N ALA A 63 12.76 14.46 2.72
CA ALA A 63 12.12 15.14 1.60
C ALA A 63 12.15 16.67 1.80
N HIS A 64 11.83 17.15 3.01
CA HIS A 64 11.88 18.57 3.36
C HIS A 64 13.29 19.15 3.32
N GLU A 65 14.32 18.42 3.79
CA GLU A 65 15.73 18.82 3.68
C GLU A 65 16.16 19.01 2.21
N LEU A 66 15.57 18.25 1.29
CA LEU A 66 15.78 18.36 -0.15
C LEU A 66 14.87 19.37 -0.84
N MET A 67 14.15 20.19 -0.08
CA MET A 67 13.16 21.15 -0.58
C MET A 67 12.09 20.47 -1.43
N LEU A 68 11.59 19.31 -1.02
CA LEU A 68 10.42 18.66 -1.61
C LEU A 68 9.19 18.88 -0.72
N SER A 69 8.01 18.91 -1.34
CA SER A 69 6.75 18.85 -0.61
C SER A 69 6.43 17.38 -0.34
N THR A 70 5.67 17.12 0.72
CA THR A 70 5.25 15.76 1.10
C THR A 70 3.73 15.68 1.11
N ARG A 71 3.20 14.49 0.85
CA ARG A 71 1.82 14.09 1.12
C ARG A 71 1.83 12.75 1.81
N ARG A 72 1.18 12.66 2.96
CA ARG A 72 1.02 11.41 3.69
C ARG A 72 -0.26 10.72 3.26
N HIS A 73 -0.12 9.54 2.68
CA HIS A 73 -1.23 8.73 2.19
C HIS A 73 -1.37 7.47 3.02
N ILE A 74 -2.58 7.14 3.45
CA ILE A 74 -2.87 5.95 4.25
C ILE A 74 -3.95 5.12 3.56
N LEU A 75 -3.67 3.83 3.36
CA LEU A 75 -4.64 2.86 2.88
C LEU A 75 -5.06 1.92 4.01
N VAL A 76 -6.35 1.95 4.34
CA VAL A 76 -6.96 1.05 5.32
C VAL A 76 -7.37 -0.26 4.61
N ASP A 77 -6.78 -1.38 5.02
CA ASP A 77 -7.12 -2.72 4.52
C ASP A 77 -8.45 -3.18 5.14
N ASP A 78 -9.56 -2.94 4.42
CA ASP A 78 -10.93 -3.27 4.86
C ASP A 78 -11.74 -4.03 3.80
N VAL A 79 -11.09 -4.62 2.79
CA VAL A 79 -11.74 -5.30 1.66
C VAL A 79 -12.69 -6.40 2.13
N GLU A 80 -12.27 -7.20 3.11
CA GLU A 80 -13.08 -8.28 3.64
C GLU A 80 -14.34 -7.76 4.35
N GLU A 81 -14.20 -6.67 5.11
CA GLU A 81 -15.29 -6.03 5.83
C GLU A 81 -16.30 -5.42 4.88
N VAL A 82 -15.85 -4.74 3.81
CA VAL A 82 -16.72 -4.21 2.75
C VAL A 82 -17.50 -5.34 2.10
N TRP A 83 -16.81 -6.43 1.75
CA TRP A 83 -17.45 -7.60 1.17
C TRP A 83 -18.50 -8.18 2.12
N ARG A 84 -18.15 -8.43 3.39
CA ARG A 84 -19.09 -8.97 4.40
C ARG A 84 -20.28 -8.03 4.62
N GLN A 85 -20.08 -6.73 4.58
CA GLN A 85 -21.14 -5.73 4.75
C GLN A 85 -22.23 -5.83 3.67
N GLN A 86 -21.86 -6.13 2.43
CA GLN A 86 -22.81 -6.29 1.32
C GLN A 86 -23.78 -7.46 1.51
N TRP A 87 -23.39 -8.48 2.28
CA TRP A 87 -24.15 -9.71 2.46
C TRP A 87 -24.69 -9.90 3.89
N SER A 88 -24.46 -8.94 4.78
CA SER A 88 -24.84 -9.01 6.20
C SER A 88 -26.15 -8.27 6.48
N LEU A 89 -27.01 -8.89 7.29
CA LEU A 89 -28.19 -8.22 7.86
C LEU A 89 -27.82 -7.12 8.88
N ASP A 90 -26.58 -7.15 9.40
CA ASP A 90 -26.01 -6.19 10.35
C ASP A 90 -25.04 -5.21 9.65
N SER A 91 -25.32 -4.82 8.40
CA SER A 91 -24.45 -3.96 7.59
C SER A 91 -24.07 -2.64 8.29
N TRP A 92 -24.96 -2.07 9.11
CA TRP A 92 -24.71 -0.85 9.88
C TRP A 92 -23.61 -1.01 10.94
N ARG A 93 -23.46 -2.20 11.55
CA ARG A 93 -22.40 -2.45 12.53
C ARG A 93 -21.04 -2.48 11.85
N LEU A 94 -20.96 -3.14 10.70
CA LEU A 94 -19.74 -3.22 9.90
C LEU A 94 -19.33 -1.84 9.39
N GLN A 95 -20.29 -1.01 8.96
CA GLN A 95 -20.03 0.39 8.61
C GLN A 95 -19.43 1.17 9.79
N LEU A 96 -20.01 1.05 10.98
CA LEU A 96 -19.49 1.73 12.18
C LEU A 96 -18.04 1.35 12.49
N PHE A 97 -17.66 0.08 12.33
CA PHE A 97 -16.27 -0.36 12.54
C PHE A 97 -15.32 0.22 11.50
N ARG A 98 -15.73 0.25 10.22
CA ARG A 98 -14.96 0.86 9.14
C ARG A 98 -14.75 2.36 9.37
N ASP A 99 -15.81 3.07 9.75
CA ASP A 99 -15.73 4.52 10.02
C ASP A 99 -14.78 4.82 11.18
N ARG A 100 -14.85 4.02 12.25
CA ARG A 100 -13.92 4.15 13.40
C ARG A 100 -12.48 3.91 13.01
N ALA A 101 -12.22 2.95 12.14
CA ALA A 101 -10.86 2.68 11.71
C ALA A 101 -10.29 3.76 10.80
N LYS A 102 -11.11 4.33 9.90
CA LYS A 102 -10.71 5.51 9.12
C LYS A 102 -10.38 6.68 10.07
N ALA A 103 -11.26 6.97 11.03
CA ALA A 103 -11.00 8.02 12.04
C ALA A 103 -9.77 7.71 12.92
N GLY A 104 -9.53 6.45 13.24
CA GLY A 104 -8.34 5.99 13.96
C GLY A 104 -7.07 6.21 13.14
N ALA A 105 -7.09 5.90 11.84
CA ALA A 105 -5.99 6.17 10.92
C ALA A 105 -5.73 7.67 10.79
N GLU A 106 -6.78 8.49 10.64
CA GLU A 106 -6.67 9.96 10.63
C GLU A 106 -6.01 10.46 11.91
N SER A 107 -6.47 10.01 13.08
CA SER A 107 -5.91 10.43 14.36
C SER A 107 -4.48 9.93 14.60
N ALA A 108 -4.16 8.71 14.16
CA ALA A 108 -2.87 8.08 14.43
C ALA A 108 -1.78 8.60 13.50
N TYR A 109 -2.12 8.88 12.23
CA TYR A 109 -1.15 9.23 11.21
C TYR A 109 -1.17 10.69 10.81
N ASP A 110 -2.18 11.49 11.18
CA ASP A 110 -2.38 12.86 10.69
C ASP A 110 -2.11 12.99 9.17
N PRO A 111 -2.84 12.23 8.32
CA PRO A 111 -2.53 12.12 6.90
C PRO A 111 -3.22 13.19 6.05
N ASP A 112 -2.64 13.51 4.90
CA ASP A 112 -3.29 14.34 3.87
C ASP A 112 -4.46 13.60 3.22
N ARG A 113 -4.39 12.26 3.15
CA ARG A 113 -5.45 11.41 2.58
C ARG A 113 -5.53 10.04 3.25
N VAL A 114 -6.75 9.63 3.61
CA VAL A 114 -7.09 8.27 4.04
C VAL A 114 -8.05 7.66 3.03
N GLU A 115 -7.72 6.46 2.55
CA GLU A 115 -8.60 5.68 1.70
C GLU A 115 -8.84 4.28 2.27
N SER A 116 -9.95 3.67 1.87
CA SER A 116 -10.24 2.26 2.13
C SER A 116 -9.88 1.44 0.90
N GLU A 117 -9.19 0.32 1.09
CA GLU A 117 -8.87 -0.60 0.01
C GLU A 117 -10.15 -1.20 -0.60
N GLY A 118 -11.19 -1.42 0.21
CA GLY A 118 -12.50 -1.82 -0.28
C GLY A 118 -13.15 -0.80 -1.24
N ASP A 119 -12.90 0.49 -1.05
CA ASP A 119 -13.39 1.55 -1.94
C ASP A 119 -12.63 1.55 -3.31
N LEU A 120 -11.53 0.80 -3.44
CA LEU A 120 -10.77 0.63 -4.69
C LEU A 120 -11.32 -0.47 -5.60
N VAL A 121 -12.15 -1.38 -5.07
CA VAL A 121 -12.65 -2.58 -5.77
C VAL A 121 -13.32 -2.25 -7.11
N GLU A 122 -14.19 -1.23 -7.12
CA GLU A 122 -14.87 -0.82 -8.36
C GLU A 122 -13.88 -0.23 -9.40
N SER A 123 -12.82 0.42 -8.95
CA SER A 123 -11.78 0.93 -9.85
C SER A 123 -10.96 -0.21 -10.43
N ALA A 124 -10.67 -1.24 -9.62
CA ALA A 124 -10.00 -2.45 -10.09
C ALA A 124 -10.86 -3.25 -11.08
N TYR A 125 -12.18 -3.35 -10.86
CA TYR A 125 -13.09 -3.95 -11.83
C TYR A 125 -13.12 -3.20 -13.15
N ARG A 126 -13.23 -1.86 -13.11
CA ARG A 126 -13.17 -1.03 -14.31
C ARG A 126 -11.84 -1.21 -15.06
N LEU A 127 -10.72 -1.24 -14.34
CA LEU A 127 -9.40 -1.50 -14.92
C LEU A 127 -9.38 -2.85 -15.65
N LEU A 128 -9.84 -3.93 -15.00
CA LEU A 128 -9.92 -5.26 -15.63
C LEU A 128 -10.84 -5.24 -16.86
N SER A 129 -12.04 -4.70 -16.76
CA SER A 129 -13.00 -4.67 -17.88
C SER A 129 -12.49 -3.87 -19.09
N SER A 130 -11.63 -2.88 -18.86
CA SER A 130 -11.03 -2.06 -19.92
C SER A 130 -9.76 -2.65 -20.55
N HIS A 131 -9.17 -3.68 -19.93
CA HIS A 131 -7.88 -4.23 -20.35
C HIS A 131 -8.04 -5.63 -20.98
N PRO A 132 -7.31 -5.97 -22.06
CA PRO A 132 -7.37 -7.30 -22.68
C PRO A 132 -7.07 -8.46 -21.71
N MET A 133 -6.29 -8.19 -20.66
CA MET A 133 -5.93 -9.16 -19.63
C MET A 133 -7.00 -9.33 -18.55
N GLY A 134 -8.08 -8.54 -18.58
CA GLY A 134 -9.14 -8.54 -17.58
C GLY A 134 -9.86 -9.88 -17.40
N GLN A 135 -9.86 -10.72 -18.42
CA GLN A 135 -10.47 -12.06 -18.37
C GLN A 135 -9.56 -13.09 -17.69
N LYS A 136 -8.26 -12.81 -17.52
CA LYS A 136 -7.33 -13.73 -16.90
C LYS A 136 -7.45 -13.64 -15.38
N ARG A 137 -7.39 -14.79 -14.70
CA ARG A 137 -7.29 -14.84 -13.23
C ARG A 137 -5.88 -14.53 -12.72
N SER A 138 -4.87 -14.90 -13.50
CA SER A 138 -3.47 -14.69 -13.17
C SER A 138 -2.61 -14.70 -14.43
N MET A 139 -1.39 -14.18 -14.32
CA MET A 139 -0.38 -14.18 -15.38
C MET A 139 1.00 -14.43 -14.80
N ARG A 140 1.94 -14.86 -15.64
CA ARG A 140 3.36 -14.93 -15.27
C ARG A 140 4.04 -13.67 -15.77
N LEU A 141 4.69 -12.95 -14.86
CA LEU A 141 5.43 -11.74 -15.18
C LEU A 141 6.87 -11.88 -14.67
N SER A 142 7.79 -11.30 -15.43
CA SER A 142 9.16 -11.12 -14.96
C SER A 142 9.18 -10.00 -13.91
N THR A 143 9.63 -10.34 -12.70
CA THR A 143 9.84 -9.40 -11.60
C THR A 143 11.33 -9.32 -11.27
N GLU A 144 11.70 -8.35 -10.47
CA GLU A 144 13.09 -8.17 -10.01
C GLU A 144 13.55 -9.32 -9.10
N THR A 145 12.59 -10.02 -8.50
CA THR A 145 12.78 -11.23 -7.69
C THR A 145 12.62 -12.53 -8.49
N GLY A 146 12.59 -12.44 -9.83
CA GLY A 146 12.43 -13.58 -10.73
C GLY A 146 11.04 -13.69 -11.38
N GLU A 147 10.80 -14.75 -12.14
CA GLU A 147 9.50 -15.00 -12.76
C GLU A 147 8.47 -15.36 -11.69
N GLN A 148 7.39 -14.57 -11.57
CA GLN A 148 6.35 -14.77 -10.58
C GLN A 148 4.97 -14.89 -11.21
N ARG A 149 4.10 -15.68 -10.54
CA ARG A 149 2.68 -15.71 -10.84
C ARG A 149 2.00 -14.54 -10.13
N VAL A 150 1.51 -13.59 -10.91
CA VAL A 150 0.74 -12.42 -10.45
C VAL A 150 -0.74 -12.72 -10.56
N LYS A 151 -1.48 -12.50 -9.47
CA LYS A 151 -2.94 -12.69 -9.47
C LYS A 151 -3.61 -11.40 -9.92
N LEU A 152 -4.63 -11.51 -10.77
CA LEU A 152 -5.53 -10.40 -11.13
C LEU A 152 -6.87 -10.52 -10.40
N ARG A 153 -7.27 -11.76 -10.08
CA ARG A 153 -8.51 -12.12 -9.41
C ARG A 153 -8.25 -13.12 -8.29
N GLY A 154 -9.17 -13.18 -7.34
CA GLY A 154 -9.11 -13.99 -6.13
C GLY A 154 -8.40 -13.26 -4.99
N PHE A 155 -9.20 -12.66 -4.11
CA PHE A 155 -8.76 -12.10 -2.83
C PHE A 155 -8.88 -13.18 -1.74
N ALA A 156 -7.86 -13.35 -0.89
CA ALA A 156 -7.74 -14.52 -0.01
C ALA A 156 -8.91 -14.66 0.99
N ALA A 157 -9.50 -13.55 1.43
CA ALA A 157 -10.57 -13.50 2.41
C ALA A 157 -11.98 -13.34 1.79
N VAL A 158 -12.08 -13.26 0.46
CA VAL A 158 -13.35 -13.10 -0.26
C VAL A 158 -13.69 -14.39 -0.99
N LYS A 159 -14.93 -14.86 -0.82
CA LYS A 159 -15.40 -16.12 -1.44
C LYS A 159 -15.56 -16.01 -2.96
N ASP A 160 -15.78 -14.82 -3.47
CA ASP A 160 -15.89 -14.57 -4.90
C ASP A 160 -14.51 -14.70 -5.58
N ALA A 161 -14.35 -15.73 -6.41
CA ALA A 161 -13.13 -16.00 -7.15
C ALA A 161 -12.83 -14.95 -8.23
N GLU A 162 -13.83 -14.17 -8.63
CA GLU A 162 -13.69 -13.11 -9.62
C GLU A 162 -13.34 -11.75 -8.99
N HIS A 163 -13.37 -11.64 -7.66
CA HIS A 163 -13.00 -10.45 -6.92
C HIS A 163 -11.55 -10.02 -7.26
N PRO A 164 -11.26 -8.72 -7.45
CA PRO A 164 -9.91 -8.20 -7.62
C PRO A 164 -8.93 -8.75 -6.58
N SER A 165 -7.73 -9.12 -7.01
CA SER A 165 -6.66 -9.53 -6.10
C SER A 165 -6.05 -8.34 -5.36
N CYS A 166 -5.36 -8.61 -4.24
CA CYS A 166 -4.57 -7.59 -3.53
C CYS A 166 -3.47 -6.99 -4.42
N ASP A 167 -2.78 -7.80 -5.26
CA ASP A 167 -1.80 -7.28 -6.24
C ASP A 167 -2.42 -6.21 -7.16
N LEU A 168 -3.69 -6.38 -7.58
CA LEU A 168 -4.39 -5.43 -8.46
C LEU A 168 -4.89 -4.20 -7.71
N LEU A 169 -5.40 -4.37 -6.49
CA LEU A 169 -5.85 -3.26 -5.64
C LEU A 169 -4.68 -2.34 -5.28
N ASP A 170 -3.51 -2.90 -4.97
CA ASP A 170 -2.28 -2.14 -4.76
C ASP A 170 -1.85 -1.35 -6.01
N VAL A 171 -2.00 -1.91 -7.23
CA VAL A 171 -1.73 -1.18 -8.47
C VAL A 171 -2.66 0.03 -8.63
N VAL A 172 -3.96 -0.15 -8.36
CA VAL A 172 -4.93 0.94 -8.41
C VAL A 172 -4.62 2.00 -7.37
N TRP A 173 -4.23 1.58 -6.17
CA TRP A 173 -3.81 2.50 -5.11
C TRP A 173 -2.59 3.31 -5.50
N HIS A 174 -1.55 2.64 -6.01
CA HIS A 174 -0.33 3.27 -6.48
C HIS A 174 -0.62 4.27 -7.61
N GLU A 175 -1.55 3.97 -8.52
CA GLU A 175 -1.99 4.90 -9.56
C GLU A 175 -2.65 6.15 -9.00
N ARG A 176 -3.52 6.01 -7.99
CA ARG A 176 -4.14 7.16 -7.32
C ARG A 176 -3.10 8.06 -6.64
N LYS A 177 -2.11 7.47 -5.95
CA LYS A 177 -1.01 8.25 -5.36
C LYS A 177 -0.19 8.98 -6.44
N ALA A 178 0.00 8.35 -7.60
CA ALA A 178 0.72 8.95 -8.74
C ALA A 178 -0.02 10.13 -9.38
N ASP A 179 -1.33 10.27 -9.19
CA ASP A 179 -2.09 11.47 -9.60
C ASP A 179 -1.70 12.71 -8.77
N GLU A 180 -1.17 12.51 -7.56
CA GLU A 180 -0.93 13.57 -6.57
C GLU A 180 0.54 13.83 -6.29
N ALA A 181 1.42 12.90 -6.66
CA ALA A 181 2.85 12.97 -6.35
C ALA A 181 3.70 12.38 -7.47
N GLU A 182 4.82 13.05 -7.76
CA GLU A 182 5.79 12.61 -8.75
C GLU A 182 6.73 11.53 -8.22
N ILE A 183 6.87 11.43 -6.89
CA ILE A 183 7.73 10.45 -6.21
C ILE A 183 6.88 9.70 -5.18
N LEU A 184 6.85 8.37 -5.27
CA LEU A 184 6.12 7.49 -4.37
C LEU A 184 7.10 6.71 -3.49
N ILE A 185 6.88 6.72 -2.19
CA ILE A 185 7.63 5.88 -1.24
C ILE A 185 6.64 5.18 -0.31
N THR A 186 6.73 3.86 -0.27
CA THR A 186 5.93 3.03 0.61
C THR A 186 6.84 2.37 1.64
N VAL A 187 6.45 2.38 2.92
CA VAL A 187 7.19 1.77 4.04
C VAL A 187 6.45 0.52 4.50
N LEU A 188 7.08 -0.65 4.36
CA LEU A 188 6.45 -1.94 4.63
C LEU A 188 7.40 -2.93 5.29
N HIS A 189 6.85 -4.00 5.83
CA HIS A 189 7.64 -5.14 6.30
C HIS A 189 8.28 -5.92 5.14
N LYS A 190 9.52 -6.43 5.31
CA LYS A 190 10.25 -7.28 4.34
C LYS A 190 9.46 -8.46 3.77
N LYS A 191 8.49 -9.00 4.52
CA LYS A 191 7.61 -10.09 4.06
C LYS A 191 6.79 -9.70 2.81
N TYR A 192 6.57 -8.41 2.58
CA TYR A 192 5.83 -7.90 1.42
C TYR A 192 6.73 -7.67 0.19
N LYS A 193 8.03 -7.96 0.24
CA LYS A 193 8.96 -7.73 -0.88
C LYS A 193 8.52 -8.38 -2.19
N ASN A 194 8.10 -9.64 -2.14
CA ASN A 194 7.60 -10.33 -3.33
C ASN A 194 6.27 -9.75 -3.82
N GLN A 195 5.40 -9.28 -2.92
CA GLN A 195 4.15 -8.63 -3.32
C GLN A 195 4.43 -7.33 -4.06
N GLN A 196 5.27 -6.45 -3.51
CA GLN A 196 5.63 -5.19 -4.15
C GLN A 196 6.31 -5.41 -5.51
N ALA A 197 7.19 -6.41 -5.63
CA ALA A 197 7.77 -6.79 -6.92
C ALA A 197 6.71 -7.20 -7.96
N ARG A 198 5.64 -7.89 -7.55
CA ARG A 198 4.50 -8.22 -8.43
C ARG A 198 3.66 -7.01 -8.77
N VAL A 199 3.37 -6.13 -7.80
CA VAL A 199 2.62 -4.88 -8.00
C VAL A 199 3.30 -4.02 -9.06
N HIS A 200 4.61 -3.79 -8.92
CA HIS A 200 5.36 -2.98 -9.89
C HIS A 200 5.48 -3.66 -11.27
N ALA A 201 5.66 -4.98 -11.33
CA ALA A 201 5.62 -5.70 -12.61
C ALA A 201 4.24 -5.63 -13.27
N LEU A 202 3.16 -5.73 -12.47
CA LEU A 202 1.79 -5.65 -12.94
C LEU A 202 1.44 -4.24 -13.45
N ALA A 203 1.85 -3.19 -12.73
CA ALA A 203 1.66 -1.82 -13.16
C ALA A 203 2.32 -1.54 -14.52
N ARG A 204 3.50 -2.11 -14.78
CA ARG A 204 4.16 -2.05 -16.09
C ARG A 204 3.34 -2.74 -17.18
N GLU A 205 2.88 -3.96 -16.92
CA GLU A 205 2.08 -4.75 -17.86
C GLU A 205 0.73 -4.08 -18.18
N LEU A 206 0.03 -3.58 -17.17
CA LEU A 206 -1.26 -2.86 -17.31
C LEU A 206 -1.10 -1.45 -17.87
N SER A 207 0.13 -1.01 -18.10
CA SER A 207 0.43 0.24 -18.76
C SER A 207 -0.10 1.50 -18.07
N MET A 208 -0.20 1.46 -16.74
CA MET A 208 -0.76 2.51 -15.87
C MET A 208 -0.10 3.89 -16.14
N PRO A 209 -0.84 4.89 -16.64
CA PRO A 209 -0.25 6.11 -17.20
C PRO A 209 0.45 6.99 -16.16
N ASN A 210 -0.13 7.20 -14.99
CA ASN A 210 0.46 8.08 -13.98
C ASN A 210 1.63 7.39 -13.28
N LEU A 211 1.49 6.10 -12.95
CA LEU A 211 2.60 5.30 -12.43
C LEU A 211 3.76 5.20 -13.41
N LYS A 212 3.49 5.20 -14.71
CA LYS A 212 4.54 5.33 -15.70
C LYS A 212 5.29 6.62 -15.47
N GLU A 213 4.66 7.77 -15.30
CA GLU A 213 5.37 9.05 -15.16
C GLU A 213 5.94 9.32 -13.76
N SER A 214 5.56 8.57 -12.74
CA SER A 214 6.12 8.68 -11.38
C SER A 214 7.45 7.94 -11.19
N SER A 215 8.24 8.37 -10.20
CA SER A 215 9.29 7.56 -9.57
C SER A 215 8.73 6.84 -8.36
N SER A 216 9.22 5.64 -8.04
CA SER A 216 8.68 4.83 -6.95
C SER A 216 9.73 3.94 -6.30
N ALA A 217 9.68 3.84 -4.98
CA ALA A 217 10.48 2.90 -4.20
C ALA A 217 9.67 2.31 -3.03
N THR A 218 10.13 1.20 -2.48
CA THR A 218 9.63 0.66 -1.21
C THR A 218 10.78 0.49 -0.23
N LEU A 219 10.65 1.07 0.96
CA LEU A 219 11.56 0.83 2.08
C LEU A 219 11.01 -0.35 2.89
N PHE A 220 11.81 -1.42 2.97
CA PHE A 220 11.48 -2.61 3.73
C PHE A 220 12.09 -2.57 5.12
N LEU A 221 11.28 -2.91 6.13
CA LEU A 221 11.70 -3.07 7.52
C LEU A 221 11.82 -4.56 7.89
N ASP A 222 12.76 -4.88 8.77
CA ASP A 222 12.91 -6.20 9.39
C ASP A 222 11.78 -6.52 10.38
N ASP A 223 11.88 -7.63 11.12
CA ASP A 223 10.83 -8.06 12.05
C ASP A 223 10.76 -7.15 13.30
N GLU A 224 11.86 -6.45 13.58
CA GLU A 224 12.04 -5.50 14.67
C GLU A 224 11.63 -4.06 14.28
N GLY A 225 11.29 -3.83 13.01
CA GLY A 225 10.89 -2.52 12.47
C GLY A 225 12.06 -1.61 12.11
N ASN A 226 13.27 -2.14 11.95
CA ASN A 226 14.43 -1.40 11.46
C ASN A 226 14.49 -1.44 9.93
N PRO A 227 14.83 -0.32 9.26
CA PRO A 227 15.09 -0.32 7.82
C PRO A 227 16.18 -1.31 7.42
N GLU A 228 15.83 -2.23 6.51
CA GLU A 228 16.71 -3.32 6.05
C GLU A 228 17.15 -3.11 4.59
N SER A 229 16.24 -2.70 3.71
CA SER A 229 16.55 -2.48 2.29
C SER A 229 15.62 -1.49 1.63
N LEU A 230 16.14 -0.73 0.67
CA LEU A 230 15.33 0.11 -0.22
C LEU A 230 15.30 -0.55 -1.60
N SER A 231 14.11 -0.89 -2.10
CA SER A 231 13.95 -1.33 -3.48
C SER A 231 13.44 -0.18 -4.33
N VAL A 232 14.31 0.35 -5.19
CA VAL A 232 13.96 1.40 -6.15
C VAL A 232 13.41 0.75 -7.41
N TRP A 233 12.09 0.72 -7.54
CA TRP A 233 11.40 0.14 -8.68
C TRP A 233 11.53 1.02 -9.93
N LYS A 234 11.59 2.34 -9.72
CA LYS A 234 11.75 3.33 -10.79
C LYS A 234 12.27 4.66 -10.25
N ALA A 235 13.36 5.16 -10.83
CA ALA A 235 13.83 6.53 -10.65
C ALA A 235 13.90 7.22 -12.01
N ARG A 236 13.05 8.21 -12.26
CA ARG A 236 12.91 8.84 -13.60
C ARG A 236 13.76 10.09 -13.79
N ASP A 237 14.24 10.66 -12.70
CA ASP A 237 14.95 11.92 -12.71
C ASP A 237 15.90 12.08 -11.53
N GLU A 238 16.83 13.01 -11.66
CA GLU A 238 17.89 13.26 -10.68
C GLU A 238 17.37 13.66 -9.30
N VAL A 239 16.18 14.28 -9.21
CA VAL A 239 15.58 14.66 -7.92
C VAL A 239 15.12 13.42 -7.18
N ALA A 240 14.43 12.50 -7.86
CA ALA A 240 14.03 11.22 -7.29
C ALA A 240 15.25 10.36 -6.91
N GLU A 241 16.26 10.30 -7.77
CA GLU A 241 17.51 9.56 -7.46
C GLU A 241 18.21 10.12 -6.22
N ARG A 242 18.31 11.45 -6.11
CA ARG A 242 18.91 12.09 -4.93
C ARG A 242 18.11 11.81 -3.67
N PHE A 243 16.78 11.83 -3.77
CA PHE A 243 15.91 11.51 -2.65
C PHE A 243 16.08 10.06 -2.17
N PHE A 244 16.06 9.08 -3.08
CA PHE A 244 16.27 7.68 -2.73
C PHE A 244 17.68 7.42 -2.16
N LYS A 245 18.73 8.02 -2.75
CA LYS A 245 20.10 7.93 -2.21
C LYS A 245 20.22 8.56 -0.82
N ALA A 246 19.48 9.63 -0.52
CA ALA A 246 19.47 10.22 0.81
C ALA A 246 18.82 9.28 1.84
N ILE A 247 17.78 8.54 1.47
CA ILE A 247 17.19 7.48 2.31
C ILE A 247 18.21 6.36 2.55
N GLU A 248 18.86 5.85 1.50
CA GLU A 248 19.90 4.82 1.62
C GLU A 248 21.03 5.27 2.55
N ALA A 249 21.53 6.50 2.36
CA ALA A 249 22.57 7.07 3.20
C ALA A 249 22.14 7.25 4.66
N LYS A 250 20.89 7.68 4.90
CA LYS A 250 20.35 7.87 6.26
C LYS A 250 20.35 6.56 7.04
N TYR A 251 20.00 5.46 6.38
CA TYR A 251 19.82 4.15 7.00
C TYR A 251 20.98 3.18 6.74
N GLN A 252 22.05 3.63 6.08
CA GLN A 252 23.22 2.82 5.73
C GLN A 252 22.85 1.55 4.93
N LEU A 253 21.89 1.70 4.02
CA LEU A 253 21.42 0.62 3.16
C LEU A 253 22.39 0.41 1.99
N THR A 254 22.55 -0.84 1.57
CA THR A 254 23.45 -1.26 0.50
C THR A 254 22.71 -1.64 -0.77
#